data_AF-A0A1I7GVZ4-F1
#
_entry.id   AF-A0A1I7GVZ4-F1
#
_cell.length_a   1.000
_cell.length_b   1.000
_cell.length_c   1.000
_cell.angle_alpha   90.00
_cell.angle_beta   90.00
_cell.angle_gamma   90.00
#
_symmetry.space_group_name_H-M   'P 1'
#
loop_
_entity.id
_entity.type
_entity.pdbx_description
1 polymer ?
#
loop_
_entity_poly.entity_id
_entity_poly.type
_entity_poly.pdbx_seq_one_letter_code
_entity_poly.pdbx_strand_id
1 'polypeptide(L)' 'MTGKSLDEFLNPERRRQNREIQLRIRAESPGMKRRIRRRRSQAELSLLAQAISDRIKQWDEEGITERHGRHWKLHL' A
#
# COMPACT_ATOMS: atom_id res chain seq x y z
N MET A 1 2.18 2.83 31.74
CA MET A 1 3.50 2.41 31.23
C MET A 1 3.51 2.60 29.72
N THR A 2 4.30 3.54 29.23
CA THR A 2 4.42 3.88 27.80
C THR A 2 5.34 2.87 27.11
N GLY A 3 4.79 1.71 26.75
CA GLY A 3 5.52 0.68 26.02
C GLY A 3 5.74 1.10 24.56
N LYS A 4 6.97 1.50 24.22
CA LYS A 4 7.41 1.54 22.82
C LYS A 4 7.23 0.14 22.24
N SER A 5 6.68 0.02 21.02
CA SER A 5 6.57 -1.29 20.38
C SER A 5 7.97 -1.89 20.19
N LEU A 6 8.07 -3.22 20.17
CA LEU A 6 9.35 -3.92 19.94
C LEU A 6 10.04 -3.41 18.66
N ASP A 7 9.25 -3.10 17.63
CA ASP A 7 9.71 -2.54 16.36
C ASP A 7 10.28 -1.11 16.52
N GLU A 8 9.69 -0.29 17.40
CA GLU A 8 10.21 1.03 17.76
C GLU A 8 11.52 0.96 18.55
N PHE A 9 11.74 -0.12 19.32
CA PHE A 9 12.99 -0.35 20.03
C PHE A 9 14.10 -0.85 19.10
N LEU A 10 13.76 -1.80 18.21
CA LEU A 10 14.73 -2.44 17.32
C LEU A 10 15.20 -1.56 16.15
N ASN A 11 14.37 -0.61 15.69
CA ASN A 11 14.70 0.22 14.52
C ASN A 11 14.32 1.69 14.68
N PRO A 12 15.04 2.46 15.54
CA PRO A 12 14.77 3.88 15.75
C PRO A 12 14.98 4.72 14.48
N GLU A 13 15.95 4.36 13.64
CA GLU A 13 16.24 5.08 12.39
C GLU A 13 15.12 4.92 11.34
N ARG A 14 14.46 3.76 11.28
CA ARG A 14 13.29 3.57 10.40
C ARG A 14 12.13 4.47 10.79
N ARG A 15 11.96 4.76 12.09
CA ARG A 15 10.94 5.70 12.57
C ARG A 15 11.22 7.11 12.07
N ARG A 16 12.49 7.52 12.07
CA ARG A 16 12.93 8.82 11.56
C ARG A 16 12.70 8.94 10.05
N GLN A 17 13.14 7.94 9.29
CA GLN A 17 12.93 7.86 7.84
C GLN A 17 11.44 7.87 7.47
N ASN A 18 10.62 7.06 8.15
CA ASN A 18 9.17 7.04 7.93
C ASN A 18 8.51 8.40 8.23
N ARG A 19 8.99 9.11 9.26
CA ARG A 19 8.49 10.44 9.60
C ARG A 19 8.86 11.47 8.53
N GLU A 20 10.09 11.44 8.03
CA GLU A 20 10.52 12.31 6.93
C GLU A 20 9.74 12.05 5.64
N ILE A 21 9.51 10.79 5.28
CA ILE A 21 8.67 10.41 4.15
C ILE A 21 7.24 10.94 4.31
N GLN A 22 6.64 10.80 5.49
CA GLN A 22 5.29 11.30 5.75
C GLN A 22 5.21 12.83 5.68
N LEU A 23 6.22 13.54 6.19
CA LEU A 23 6.30 15.00 6.10
C LEU A 23 6.47 15.45 4.66
N ARG A 24 7.29 14.75 3.86
CA ARG A 24 7.49 15.03 2.45
C ARG A 24 6.22 14.82 1.64
N ILE A 25 5.52 13.69 1.83
CA ILE A 25 4.21 13.42 1.20
C ILE A 25 3.18 14.50 1.57
N ARG A 26 3.19 14.99 2.82
CA ARG A 26 2.29 16.06 3.27
C ARG A 26 2.64 17.42 2.65
N ALA A 27 3.92 17.72 2.47
CA ALA A 27 4.40 18.95 1.85
C ALA A 27 4.15 18.97 0.34
N GLU A 28 4.29 17.83 -0.34
CA GLU A 28 4.03 17.67 -1.78
C GLU A 28 2.53 17.62 -2.12
N SER A 29 1.64 17.48 -1.13
CA SER A 29 0.18 17.47 -1.32
C SER A 29 -0.56 18.30 -0.27
N PRO A 30 -0.28 19.62 -0.17
CA PRO A 30 -0.91 20.48 0.83
C PRO A 30 -2.37 20.69 0.40
N GLY A 31 -3.31 20.04 1.10
CA GLY A 31 -4.74 20.22 0.86
C GLY A 31 -5.44 19.09 0.12
N MET A 32 -4.77 17.97 -0.21
CA MET A 32 -5.49 16.73 -0.50
C MET A 32 -6.17 16.26 0.79
N LYS A 33 -7.41 16.71 1.02
CA LYS A 33 -8.33 16.05 1.94
C LYS A 33 -8.34 14.58 1.51
N ARG A 34 -7.74 13.70 2.31
CA ARG A 34 -7.88 12.25 2.15
C ARG A 34 -9.38 12.03 1.98
N ARG A 35 -9.83 11.66 0.77
CA ARG A 35 -11.24 11.32 0.54
C ARG A 35 -11.59 10.36 1.66
N ILE A 36 -12.63 10.71 2.43
CA ILE A 36 -13.16 9.86 3.50
C ILE A 36 -13.26 8.47 2.89
N ARG A 37 -12.40 7.55 3.34
CA ARG A 37 -12.44 6.18 2.85
C ARG A 37 -13.82 5.70 3.21
N ARG A 38 -14.68 5.47 2.20
CA ARG A 38 -15.96 4.79 2.41
C ARG A 38 -15.61 3.55 3.22
N ARG A 39 -16.14 3.43 4.45
CA ARG A 39 -15.88 2.26 5.28
C ARG A 39 -16.47 1.08 4.54
N ARG A 40 -15.61 0.31 3.88
CA ARG A 40 -16.01 -0.91 3.21
C ARG A 40 -16.16 -2.01 4.26
N SER A 41 -17.16 -2.86 4.10
CA SER A 41 -17.26 -4.06 4.93
C SER A 41 -16.06 -4.99 4.63
N GLN A 42 -15.75 -5.90 5.56
CA GLN A 42 -14.70 -6.89 5.31
C GLN A 42 -15.03 -7.74 4.07
N ALA A 43 -16.31 -8.07 3.86
CA ALA A 43 -16.76 -8.80 2.68
C ALA A 43 -16.50 -8.01 1.38
N GLU A 44 -16.78 -6.72 1.36
CA GLU A 44 -16.49 -5.85 0.21
C GLU A 44 -14.98 -5.76 -0.09
N LEU A 45 -14.14 -5.72 0.95
CA LEU A 45 -12.69 -5.74 0.78
C LEU A 45 -12.21 -7.06 0.19
N SER A 46 -12.73 -8.18 0.67
CA SER A 46 -12.40 -9.51 0.13
C SER A 46 -12.82 -9.63 -1.34
N LEU A 47 -14.02 -9.21 -1.70
CA LEU A 47 -14.50 -9.23 -3.09
C LEU A 47 -13.65 -8.34 -4.00
N LEU A 48 -13.26 -7.16 -3.53
CA LEU A 48 -12.40 -6.27 -4.30
C LEU A 48 -11.00 -6.86 -4.48
N ALA A 49 -10.42 -7.45 -3.43
CA ALA A 49 -9.12 -8.10 -3.51
C ALA A 49 -9.14 -9.29 -4.49
N GLN A 50 -10.23 -10.07 -4.48
CA GLN A 50 -10.44 -11.16 -5.42
C GLN A 50 -10.52 -10.65 -6.85
N ALA A 51 -11.37 -9.65 -7.12
CA ALA A 51 -11.52 -9.06 -8.45
C ALA A 51 -10.21 -8.48 -9.01
N ILE A 52 -9.41 -7.81 -8.17
CA ILE A 52 -8.08 -7.32 -8.56
C ILE A 52 -7.15 -8.49 -8.91
N SER A 53 -7.15 -9.54 -8.08
CA SER A 53 -6.29 -10.71 -8.30
C SER A 53 -6.66 -11.45 -9.60
N ASP A 54 -7.95 -11.59 -9.89
CA ASP A 54 -8.43 -12.23 -11.11
C ASP A 54 -8.06 -11.41 -12.34
N ARG A 55 -8.14 -10.08 -12.26
CA ARG A 55 -7.71 -9.20 -13.35
C ARG A 55 -6.21 -9.28 -13.62
N ILE A 56 -5.40 -9.37 -12.56
CA ILE A 56 -3.95 -9.55 -12.69
C ILE A 56 -3.62 -10.89 -13.35
N LYS A 57 -4.31 -11.97 -12.96
CA LYS A 57 -4.13 -13.29 -13.61
C LYS A 57 -4.45 -13.23 -15.10
N GLN A 58 -5.56 -12.60 -15.46
CA GLN A 58 -5.94 -12.41 -16.86
C GLN A 58 -4.84 -11.65 -17.63
N TRP A 59 -4.27 -10.59 -17.05
CA TRP A 59 -3.18 -9.85 -17.68
C TRP A 59 -1.87 -10.64 -17.80
N ASP A 60 -1.61 -11.56 -16.88
CA ASP A 60 -0.47 -12.49 -16.95
C ASP A 60 -0.67 -13.48 -18.11
N GLU A 61 -1.90 -14.02 -18.28
CA GLU A 61 -2.28 -14.88 -19.40
C GLU A 61 -2.24 -14.15 -20.75
N GLU A 62 -2.65 -12.87 -20.78
CA GLU A 62 -2.61 -12.01 -21.97
C GLU A 62 -1.20 -11.47 -22.28
N GLY A 63 -0.20 -11.75 -21.43
CA GLY A 63 1.18 -11.25 -21.59
C GLY A 63 1.34 -9.74 -21.36
N ILE A 64 0.32 -9.08 -20.82
CA ILE A 64 0.31 -7.64 -20.47
C ILE A 64 1.11 -7.39 -19.20
N THR A 65 1.17 -8.36 -18.29
CA THR A 65 2.00 -8.27 -17.08
C THR A 65 2.99 -9.41 -16.98
N GLU A 66 4.12 -9.15 -16.35
CA GLU A 66 5.12 -10.15 -15.98
C GLU A 66 5.34 -10.13 -14.46
N ARG A 67 5.28 -11.31 -13.85
CA ARG A 67 5.48 -11.45 -12.40
C ARG A 67 6.97 -11.47 -12.03
N HIS A 68 7.36 -10.56 -11.15
CA HIS A 68 8.69 -10.53 -10.53
C HIS A 68 8.55 -10.62 -8.99
N GLY A 69 8.57 -11.85 -8.46
CA GLY A 69 8.45 -12.10 -7.02
C GLY A 69 7.11 -11.61 -6.44
N ARG A 70 7.15 -10.48 -5.71
CA ARG A 70 5.99 -9.84 -5.05
C ARG A 70 5.41 -8.66 -5.82
N HIS A 71 5.93 -8.35 -7.00
CA HIS A 71 5.45 -7.26 -7.84
C HIS A 71 5.20 -7.74 -9.27
N TRP A 72 4.33 -7.03 -9.99
CA TRP A 72 4.06 -7.24 -11.41
C TRP A 72 4.59 -6.05 -12.18
N LYS A 73 5.30 -6.32 -13.27
CA LYS A 73 5.70 -5.31 -14.25
C LYS A 73 4.65 -5.28 -15.35
N LEU A 74 4.14 -4.09 -15.67
CA LEU A 74 3.20 -3.91 -16.77
C LEU A 74 3.99 -3.63 -18.05
N HIS A 75 3.63 -4.32 -19.13
CA HIS A 75 4.09 -4.04 -20.48
C HIS A 75 3.03 -3.17 -21.14
N LEU A 76 3.22 -1.85 -21.08
CA LEU A 76 2.42 -0.84 -21.79
C LEU A 76 3.05 -0.50 -23.14
#